data_AF-A0A7S2ZP95-F1
#
_entry.id   AF-A0A7S2ZP95-F1
#
_cell.length_a   1.000
_cell.length_b   1.000
_cell.length_c   1.000
_cell.angle_alpha   90.00
_cell.angle_beta   90.00
_cell.angle_gamma   90.00
#
_symmetry.space_group_name_H-M   'P 1'
#
loop_
_entity.id
_entity.type
_entity.pdbx_description
1 polymer ?
#
loop_
_entity_poly.entity_id
_entity_poly.type
_entity_poly.pdbx_seq_one_letter_code
_entity_poly.pdbx_strand_id
1 'polypeptide(L)'
;MYKLRANVKISDASNELSVWSFAGVPSADALQVNPVTAFPDPRSEALGLRMVLEKKSRPPIPENVTGVTENVYKVIRTLNGICEGSVESQGDFRDEELPLECNLDVTGGVSFDKGCYIGQELTARTHHTGVVRKRFFPMAIDKSPDRALRAAQVAQEYIDSDQST
;
A
#
# COMPACT_ATOMS: atom_id res chain seq x y z
N MET A 1 -14.87 -9.15 -19.90
CA MET A 1 -13.76 -9.04 -18.92
C MET A 1 -12.87 -10.30 -19.06
N TYR A 2 -11.54 -10.13 -19.09
CA TYR A 2 -10.55 -10.92 -19.86
C TYR A 2 -10.30 -12.41 -19.48
N LYS A 3 -11.34 -13.26 -19.45
CA LYS A 3 -11.16 -14.73 -19.56
C LYS A 3 -11.23 -15.17 -21.03
N LEU A 4 -10.38 -14.60 -21.89
CA LEU A 4 -10.38 -14.97 -23.32
C LEU A 4 -9.56 -16.24 -23.52
N ARG A 5 -10.25 -17.38 -23.58
CA ARG A 5 -9.72 -18.71 -23.96
C ARG A 5 -8.61 -19.29 -23.07
N ALA A 6 -8.23 -18.61 -21.99
CA ALA A 6 -7.31 -19.15 -20.99
C ALA A 6 -8.02 -20.26 -20.18
N ASN A 7 -7.34 -21.40 -20.02
CA ASN A 7 -7.82 -22.50 -19.17
C ASN A 7 -7.58 -22.17 -17.68
N VAL A 8 -8.40 -21.25 -17.15
CA VAL A 8 -8.32 -20.79 -15.76
C VAL A 8 -9.71 -20.78 -15.11
N LYS A 9 -9.76 -21.19 -13.83
CA LYS A 9 -10.96 -21.10 -13.00
C LYS A 9 -10.78 -19.95 -12.00
N ILE A 10 -11.78 -19.08 -11.93
CA ILE A 10 -11.84 -17.95 -10.99
C ILE A 10 -13.09 -18.16 -10.15
N SER A 11 -12.94 -18.08 -8.82
CA SER A 11 -14.03 -18.19 -7.85
C SER A 11 -13.84 -17.19 -6.73
N ASP A 12 -14.94 -16.76 -6.13
CA ASP A 12 -14.92 -15.91 -4.95
C ASP A 12 -14.66 -16.75 -3.69
N ALA A 13 -13.61 -16.42 -2.95
CA ALA A 13 -13.20 -17.09 -1.72
C ALA A 13 -13.57 -16.29 -0.46
N SER A 14 -14.34 -15.21 -0.57
CA SER A 14 -14.62 -14.27 0.54
C SER A 14 -15.35 -14.93 1.73
N ASN A 15 -16.08 -16.02 1.49
CA ASN A 15 -16.76 -16.81 2.52
C ASN A 15 -15.86 -17.87 3.17
N GLU A 16 -14.77 -18.24 2.51
CA GLU A 16 -13.87 -19.33 2.92
C GLU A 16 -12.62 -18.80 3.61
N LEU A 17 -12.16 -17.62 3.22
CA LEU A 17 -10.89 -17.04 3.64
C LEU A 17 -11.06 -15.66 4.30
N SER A 18 -10.06 -15.30 5.10
CA SER A 18 -9.89 -13.97 5.70
C SER A 18 -8.44 -13.51 5.56
N VAL A 19 -8.27 -12.20 5.34
CA VAL A 19 -6.96 -11.57 5.19
C VAL A 19 -6.64 -10.77 6.45
N TRP A 20 -5.43 -10.94 6.95
CA TRP A 20 -4.94 -10.28 8.17
C TRP A 20 -3.63 -9.57 7.91
N SER A 21 -3.42 -8.47 8.65
CA SER A 21 -2.14 -7.75 8.71
C SER A 21 -1.61 -7.82 10.14
N PHE A 22 -0.31 -8.02 10.27
CA PHE A 22 0.39 -7.89 11.54
C PHE A 22 1.49 -6.84 11.37
N ALA A 23 1.43 -5.75 12.14
CA ALA A 23 2.47 -4.72 12.11
C ALA A 23 3.71 -5.23 12.86
N GLY A 24 4.84 -5.35 12.15
CA GLY A 24 6.06 -6.02 12.62
C GLY A 24 6.21 -7.44 12.07
N VAL A 25 7.36 -8.07 12.34
CA VAL A 25 7.65 -9.46 11.94
C VAL A 25 7.73 -10.30 13.20
N PRO A 26 6.65 -10.99 13.62
CA PRO A 26 6.71 -11.92 14.73
C PRO A 26 7.57 -13.13 14.29
N SER A 27 8.24 -13.79 15.22
CA SER A 27 8.81 -15.11 14.92
C SER A 27 7.69 -16.06 14.51
N ALA A 28 7.96 -16.99 13.59
CA ALA A 28 6.97 -17.95 13.12
C ALA A 28 6.28 -18.71 14.28
N ASP A 29 7.03 -18.99 15.35
CA ASP A 29 6.56 -19.64 16.56
C ASP A 29 5.55 -18.81 17.38
N ALA A 30 5.63 -17.47 17.29
CA ALA A 30 4.76 -16.57 18.05
C ALA A 30 3.33 -16.50 17.50
N LEU A 31 3.13 -16.87 16.24
CA LEU A 31 1.82 -16.77 15.61
C LEU A 31 0.89 -17.93 15.98
N GLN A 32 1.37 -19.09 16.44
CA GLN A 32 0.57 -20.27 16.84
C GLN A 32 -0.68 -20.57 15.95
N VAL A 33 -0.63 -20.19 14.67
CA VAL A 33 -1.64 -20.49 13.65
C VAL A 33 -0.99 -21.13 12.47
N ASN A 34 -1.77 -21.97 11.78
CA ASN A 34 -1.42 -22.53 10.49
C ASN A 34 -2.10 -21.68 9.42
N PRO A 35 -1.47 -20.61 8.92
CA PRO A 35 -2.04 -19.85 7.83
C PRO A 35 -2.06 -20.69 6.55
N VAL A 36 -3.04 -20.41 5.68
CA VAL A 36 -3.01 -20.91 4.29
C VAL A 36 -1.76 -20.39 3.60
N THR A 37 -1.42 -19.12 3.84
CA THR A 37 -0.14 -18.53 3.47
C THR A 37 0.17 -17.32 4.36
N ALA A 38 1.46 -17.08 4.59
CA ALA A 38 1.97 -15.88 5.26
C ALA A 38 3.24 -15.40 4.57
N PHE A 39 3.35 -14.08 4.37
CA PHE A 39 4.48 -13.47 3.68
C PHE A 39 4.67 -12.00 4.14
N PRO A 40 5.90 -11.47 4.13
CA PRO A 40 6.14 -10.04 4.36
C PRO A 40 5.33 -9.21 3.36
N ASP A 41 4.76 -8.07 3.79
CA ASP A 41 4.00 -7.21 2.90
C ASP A 41 4.91 -6.72 1.76
N PRO A 42 4.56 -7.00 0.49
CA PRO A 42 5.46 -6.70 -0.63
C PRO A 42 5.59 -5.20 -0.91
N ARG A 43 4.72 -4.36 -0.34
CA ARG A 43 4.71 -2.91 -0.60
C ARG A 43 5.70 -2.16 0.29
N SER A 44 5.87 -2.61 1.53
CA SER A 44 6.74 -1.98 2.52
C SER A 44 6.89 -2.85 3.76
N GLU A 45 8.12 -2.94 4.28
CA GLU A 45 8.42 -3.60 5.56
C GLU A 45 7.64 -2.99 6.74
N ALA A 46 7.24 -1.71 6.65
CA ALA A 46 6.47 -1.02 7.68
C ALA A 46 5.07 -1.62 7.88
N LEU A 47 4.54 -2.35 6.89
CA LEU A 47 3.25 -3.04 7.00
C LEU A 47 3.37 -4.45 7.59
N GLY A 48 4.59 -4.91 7.84
CA GLY A 48 4.89 -6.17 8.50
C GLY A 48 4.48 -7.39 7.69
N LEU A 49 3.65 -8.26 8.26
CA LEU A 49 3.28 -9.56 7.70
C LEU A 49 1.84 -9.57 7.18
N ARG A 50 1.63 -10.17 6.01
CA ARG A 50 0.33 -10.56 5.48
C ARG A 50 0.06 -12.02 5.78
N MET A 51 -1.17 -12.33 6.19
CA MET A 51 -1.63 -13.69 6.42
C MET A 51 -2.99 -13.92 5.77
N VAL A 52 -3.16 -15.10 5.20
CA VAL A 52 -4.45 -15.62 4.75
C VAL A 52 -4.83 -16.80 5.62
N LEU A 53 -5.98 -16.72 6.27
CA LEU A 53 -6.52 -17.74 7.16
C LEU A 53 -7.87 -18.24 6.65
N GLU A 54 -8.27 -19.44 7.04
CA GLU A 54 -9.67 -19.86 6.94
C GLU A 54 -10.59 -18.88 7.68
N LYS A 55 -11.81 -18.65 7.19
CA LYS A 55 -12.73 -17.62 7.70
C LYS A 55 -13.03 -17.73 9.20
N LYS A 56 -13.07 -18.96 9.72
CA LYS A 56 -13.36 -19.25 11.14
C LYS A 56 -12.13 -19.13 12.04
N SER A 57 -10.94 -19.10 11.44
CA SER A 57 -9.67 -18.97 12.15
C SER A 57 -9.35 -17.50 12.41
N ARG A 58 -8.66 -17.25 13.52
CA ARG A 58 -8.15 -15.92 13.87
C ARG A 58 -6.69 -16.07 14.29
N PRO A 59 -5.82 -15.10 13.96
CA PRO A 59 -4.48 -15.10 14.56
C PRO A 59 -4.64 -14.96 16.08
N PRO A 60 -3.97 -15.77 16.90
CA PRO A 60 -3.91 -15.55 18.32
C PRO A 60 -3.19 -14.22 18.50
N ILE A 61 -3.71 -13.42 19.41
CA ILE A 61 -3.12 -12.15 19.77
C ILE A 61 -2.23 -12.47 20.98
N PRO A 62 -0.89 -12.48 20.86
CA PRO A 62 -0.02 -12.66 22.02
C PRO A 62 -0.38 -11.64 23.12
N GLU A 63 -0.09 -11.95 24.38
CA GLU A 63 -0.42 -11.06 25.52
C GLU A 63 0.12 -9.62 25.36
N ASN A 64 1.23 -9.46 24.62
CA ASN A 64 1.87 -8.17 24.34
C ASN A 64 1.44 -7.52 23.00
N VAL A 65 0.49 -8.13 22.30
CA VAL A 65 -0.06 -7.59 21.06
C VAL A 65 -1.48 -7.14 21.35
N THR A 66 -1.86 -5.99 20.82
CA THR A 66 -3.25 -5.53 20.90
C THR A 66 -3.88 -5.71 19.53
N GLY A 67 -5.04 -6.38 19.47
CA GLY A 67 -5.86 -6.37 18.28
C GLY A 67 -6.29 -4.94 18.00
N VAL A 68 -5.85 -4.39 16.87
CA VAL A 68 -6.20 -3.03 16.46
C VAL A 68 -7.35 -3.02 15.46
N THR A 69 -8.05 -1.91 15.39
CA THR A 69 -9.10 -1.73 14.38
C THR A 69 -8.51 -1.49 12.99
N GLU A 70 -9.33 -1.67 11.97
CA GLU A 70 -8.98 -1.33 10.58
C GLU A 70 -8.49 0.13 10.45
N ASN A 71 -8.99 1.04 11.29
CA ASN A 71 -8.55 2.44 11.30
C ASN A 71 -7.07 2.60 11.68
N VAL A 72 -6.55 1.80 12.61
CA VAL A 72 -5.13 1.87 12.97
C VAL A 72 -4.28 1.36 11.81
N TYR A 73 -4.69 0.27 11.17
CA TYR A 73 -4.04 -0.23 9.97
C TYR A 73 -4.03 0.82 8.84
N LYS A 74 -5.16 1.49 8.63
CA LYS A 74 -5.27 2.61 7.68
C LYS A 74 -4.30 3.73 8.02
N VAL A 75 -4.22 4.15 9.29
CA VAL A 75 -3.26 5.19 9.73
C VAL A 75 -1.82 4.78 9.45
N ILE A 76 -1.43 3.53 9.76
CA ILE A 76 -0.07 3.04 9.47
C ILE A 76 0.22 3.12 7.96
N ARG A 77 -0.70 2.66 7.11
CA ARG A 77 -0.54 2.77 5.65
C ARG A 77 -0.44 4.21 5.18
N THR A 78 -1.35 5.07 5.64
CA THR A 78 -1.40 6.49 5.27
C THR A 78 -0.10 7.19 5.64
N LEU A 79 0.44 6.97 6.84
CA LEU A 79 1.71 7.55 7.28
C LEU A 79 2.91 7.07 6.45
N ASN A 80 2.83 5.88 5.86
CA ASN A 80 3.85 5.33 4.96
C ASN A 80 3.59 5.68 3.48
N GLY A 81 2.57 6.48 3.15
CA GLY A 81 2.25 6.85 1.77
C GLY A 81 1.76 5.67 0.92
N ILE A 82 1.24 4.61 1.54
CA ILE A 82 0.81 3.39 0.86
C ILE A 82 -0.69 3.46 0.58
N CYS A 83 -1.05 3.64 -0.68
CA CYS A 83 -2.42 3.67 -1.16
C CYS A 83 -3.03 2.25 -1.16
N GLU A 84 -4.26 2.11 -0.69
CA GLU A 84 -5.03 0.87 -0.75
C GLU A 84 -6.53 1.11 -0.98
N GLY A 85 -7.08 0.38 -1.94
CA GLY A 85 -8.52 0.37 -2.21
C GLY A 85 -9.03 1.64 -2.90
N SER A 86 -10.30 1.61 -3.26
CA SER A 86 -10.94 2.64 -4.09
C SER A 86 -11.27 3.95 -3.36
N VAL A 87 -11.27 3.92 -2.03
CA VAL A 87 -11.60 5.08 -1.18
C VAL A 87 -10.42 6.06 -1.12
N GLU A 88 -9.21 5.56 -1.31
CA GLU A 88 -8.01 6.37 -1.24
C GLU A 88 -7.67 6.96 -2.60
N SER A 89 -7.92 6.26 -3.72
CA SER A 89 -7.98 6.86 -5.07
C SER A 89 -9.16 7.84 -5.21
N GLN A 90 -9.12 8.77 -6.16
CA GLN A 90 -10.17 9.77 -6.44
C GLN A 90 -11.45 9.14 -7.04
N GLY A 91 -12.02 8.12 -6.39
CA GLY A 91 -13.02 7.19 -6.92
C GLY A 91 -12.42 5.80 -7.15
N ASP A 92 -13.22 4.81 -7.57
CA ASP A 92 -12.82 3.40 -7.84
C ASP A 92 -11.72 3.21 -8.90
N PHE A 93 -10.53 3.78 -8.71
CA PHE A 93 -9.45 3.85 -9.71
C PHE A 93 -10.02 4.14 -11.10
N ARG A 94 -10.88 5.17 -11.20
CA ARG A 94 -11.46 5.55 -12.50
C ARG A 94 -10.34 5.85 -13.47
N ASP A 95 -10.62 5.72 -14.77
CA ASP A 95 -9.72 5.68 -15.94
C ASP A 95 -8.66 6.81 -16.06
N GLU A 96 -8.56 7.72 -15.10
CA GLU A 96 -7.74 8.93 -15.11
C GLU A 96 -6.52 8.88 -14.16
N GLU A 97 -6.47 7.95 -13.20
CA GLU A 97 -5.32 7.84 -12.29
C GLU A 97 -4.25 6.87 -12.81
N LEU A 98 -3.01 7.35 -12.88
CA LEU A 98 -1.89 6.50 -13.28
C LEU A 98 -1.37 5.68 -12.09
N PRO A 99 -0.95 4.42 -12.31
CA PRO A 99 -0.27 3.61 -11.30
C PRO A 99 0.87 4.34 -10.57
N LEU A 100 1.59 5.19 -11.30
CA LEU A 100 2.71 5.98 -10.80
C LEU A 100 2.26 7.08 -9.81
N GLU A 101 1.05 7.63 -9.97
CA GLU A 101 0.50 8.61 -9.03
C GLU A 101 0.18 7.97 -7.67
N CYS A 102 -0.14 6.67 -7.67
CA CYS A 102 -0.37 5.86 -6.48
C CYS A 102 0.88 5.18 -5.93
N ASN A 103 2.08 5.60 -6.36
CA ASN A 103 3.37 5.06 -5.91
C ASN A 103 3.58 3.56 -6.21
N LEU A 104 2.91 3.00 -7.23
CA LEU A 104 3.06 1.58 -7.58
C LEU A 104 4.43 1.26 -8.20
N ASP A 105 5.16 2.26 -8.68
CA ASP A 105 6.55 2.12 -9.12
C ASP A 105 7.52 1.87 -7.95
N VAL A 106 7.30 2.52 -6.80
CA VAL A 106 8.18 2.40 -5.63
C VAL A 106 7.73 1.35 -4.62
N THR A 107 6.47 0.89 -4.70
CA THR A 107 5.91 -0.19 -3.86
C THR A 107 5.90 -1.56 -4.54
N GLY A 108 6.57 -1.69 -5.69
CA GLY A 108 6.68 -2.98 -6.43
C GLY A 108 5.40 -3.40 -7.18
N GLY A 109 4.44 -2.50 -7.36
CA GLY A 109 3.19 -2.76 -8.10
C GLY A 109 3.34 -2.67 -9.64
N VAL A 110 4.41 -2.05 -10.15
CA VAL A 110 4.73 -1.95 -11.58
C VAL A 110 6.14 -2.49 -11.83
N SER A 111 6.29 -3.25 -12.90
CA SER A 111 7.59 -3.66 -13.43
C SER A 111 7.67 -3.19 -14.88
N PHE A 112 8.81 -2.59 -15.24
CA PHE A 112 9.09 -2.04 -16.58
C PHE A 112 9.83 -3.02 -17.49
N ASP A 113 10.25 -4.16 -16.93
CA ASP A 113 11.00 -5.25 -17.56
C ASP A 113 10.14 -6.49 -17.87
N LYS A 114 8.84 -6.47 -17.54
CA LYS A 114 7.89 -7.55 -17.84
C LYS A 114 7.27 -7.45 -19.24
N GLY A 115 6.62 -8.54 -19.67
CA GLY A 115 5.85 -8.61 -20.92
C GLY A 115 4.61 -7.71 -20.95
N CYS A 116 3.91 -7.73 -22.08
CA CYS A 116 2.82 -6.79 -22.35
C CYS A 116 1.62 -6.95 -21.40
N TYR A 117 1.13 -5.82 -20.85
CA TYR A 117 -0.09 -5.77 -20.03
C TYR A 117 -0.97 -4.55 -20.39
N ILE A 118 -2.24 -4.59 -20.00
CA ILE A 118 -3.20 -3.53 -20.30
C ILE A 118 -2.77 -2.23 -19.60
N GLY A 119 -2.73 -1.11 -20.35
CA GLY A 119 -2.30 0.19 -19.84
C GLY A 119 -0.78 0.39 -19.75
N GLN A 120 0.03 -0.57 -20.22
CA GLN A 120 1.49 -0.48 -20.18
C GLN A 120 2.02 0.73 -20.95
N GLU A 121 1.52 1.02 -22.15
CA GLU A 121 2.08 2.07 -22.99
C GLU A 121 2.06 3.44 -22.28
N LEU A 122 0.92 3.79 -21.67
CA LEU A 122 0.77 5.03 -20.94
C LEU A 122 1.64 5.06 -19.67
N THR A 123 1.71 3.93 -18.96
CA THR A 123 2.52 3.79 -17.75
C THR A 123 4.02 3.96 -18.07
N ALA A 124 4.52 3.25 -19.09
CA ALA A 124 5.92 3.29 -19.50
C ALA A 124 6.30 4.65 -20.10
N ARG A 125 5.44 5.26 -20.91
CA ARG A 125 5.66 6.61 -21.47
C ARG A 125 5.83 7.64 -20.36
N THR A 126 4.95 7.61 -19.36
CA THR A 126 5.01 8.53 -18.22
C THR A 126 6.28 8.31 -17.40
N HIS A 127 6.72 7.07 -17.21
CA HIS A 127 7.94 6.75 -16.48
C HIS A 127 9.22 7.21 -17.21
N HIS A 128 9.32 7.00 -18.54
CA HIS A 128 10.57 7.26 -19.27
C HIS A 128 10.69 8.68 -19.85
N THR A 129 9.56 9.28 -20.23
CA THR A 129 9.54 10.59 -20.93
C THR A 129 8.76 11.65 -20.18
N GLY A 130 7.92 11.23 -19.24
CA GLY A 130 7.11 12.12 -18.42
C GLY A 130 7.78 12.44 -17.10
N VAL A 131 7.18 13.39 -16.39
CA VAL A 131 7.40 13.61 -14.96
C VAL A 131 6.11 13.24 -14.26
N VAL A 132 6.20 12.42 -13.21
CA VAL A 132 5.05 12.14 -12.34
C VAL A 132 4.78 13.40 -11.50
N ARG A 133 3.80 14.21 -11.91
CA ARG A 133 3.52 15.52 -11.30
C ARG A 133 2.60 15.47 -10.08
N LYS A 134 1.95 14.33 -9.84
CA LYS A 134 1.05 14.09 -8.71
C LYS A 134 1.44 12.76 -8.08
N ARG A 135 1.54 12.71 -6.75
CA ARG A 135 1.79 11.48 -6.01
C ARG A 135 0.98 11.44 -4.72
N PHE A 136 0.62 10.23 -4.29
CA PHE A 136 0.18 9.99 -2.92
C PHE A 136 1.29 10.36 -1.95
N PHE A 137 0.98 11.26 -1.01
CA PHE A 137 1.95 11.72 -0.02
C PHE A 137 1.31 11.72 1.38
N PRO A 138 2.00 11.18 2.41
CA PRO A 138 1.54 11.25 3.79
C PRO A 138 1.53 12.71 4.26
N MET A 139 0.41 13.17 4.81
CA MET A 139 0.30 14.50 5.39
C MET A 139 -0.34 14.44 6.77
N ALA A 140 0.26 15.14 7.73
CA ALA A 140 -0.32 15.38 9.04
C ALA A 140 -0.76 16.85 9.13
N ILE A 141 -2.03 17.07 9.46
CA ILE A 141 -2.55 18.41 9.72
C ILE A 141 -2.56 18.61 11.22
N ASP A 142 -1.65 19.44 11.71
CA ASP A 142 -1.63 19.86 13.11
C ASP A 142 -2.46 21.14 13.28
N LYS A 143 -3.22 21.21 14.38
CA LYS A 143 -3.98 22.41 14.77
C LYS A 143 -3.17 23.34 15.68
N SER A 144 -2.02 22.88 16.17
CA SER A 144 -1.08 23.69 16.94
C SER A 144 -0.36 24.71 16.02
N PRO A 145 -0.46 26.01 16.31
CA PRO A 145 0.25 27.04 15.56
C PRO A 145 1.78 26.80 15.53
N ASP A 146 2.35 26.34 16.64
CA ASP A 146 3.80 26.17 16.79
C ASP A 146 4.36 25.07 15.88
N ARG A 147 3.64 23.96 15.75
CA ARG A 147 4.05 22.85 14.88
C ARG A 147 3.80 23.14 13.41
N ALA A 148 2.75 23.90 13.09
CA ALA A 148 2.51 24.39 11.73
C ALA A 148 3.64 25.33 11.26
N LEU A 149 4.07 26.26 12.13
CA LEU A 149 5.20 27.15 11.85
C LEU A 149 6.50 26.37 11.62
N ARG A 150 6.77 25.35 12.45
CA ARG A 150 7.96 24.50 12.29
C ARG A 150 7.93 23.67 11.01
N ALA A 151 6.76 23.13 10.64
CA ALA A 151 6.61 22.40 9.37
C ALA A 151 6.82 23.32 8.16
N ALA A 152 6.31 24.56 8.22
CA ALA A 152 6.53 25.55 7.17
C ALA A 152 8.01 25.95 7.03
N GLN A 153 8.73 26.09 8.14
CA GLN A 153 10.18 26.35 8.14
C GLN A 153 10.97 25.21 7.47
N VAL A 154 10.69 23.96 7.83
CA VAL A 154 11.34 22.79 7.23
C VAL A 154 11.02 22.67 5.73
N ALA A 155 9.78 22.95 5.34
CA ALA A 155 9.40 22.97 3.92
C ALA A 155 10.15 24.06 3.15
N GLN A 156 10.33 25.25 3.74
CA GLN A 156 11.09 26.34 3.13
C GLN A 156 12.57 25.98 3.00
N GLU A 157 13.19 25.41 4.03
CA GLU A 157 14.58 24.92 3.99
C GLU A 157 14.78 23.88 2.87
N TYR A 158 13.83 22.97 2.70
CA TYR A 158 13.87 21.98 1.62
C TYR A 158 13.77 22.65 0.24
N ILE A 159 12.81 23.57 0.04
CA ILE A 159 12.64 24.32 -1.22
C ILE A 159 13.90 25.11 -1.55
N ASP A 160 14.49 25.77 -0.56
CA ASP A 160 15.69 26.59 -0.74
C ASP A 160 16.92 25.72 -1.05
N SER A 161 16.98 24.50 -0.49
CA SER A 161 18.05 23.54 -0.79
C SER A 161 17.98 22.98 -2.21
N ASP A 162 16.78 22.77 -2.76
CA ASP A 162 16.55 22.22 -4.09
C ASP A 162 16.80 23.26 -5.21
N GLN A 163 16.81 24.55 -4.87
CA GLN A 163 17.15 25.68 -5.77
C GLN A 163 18.67 25.94 -5.87
N SER A 164 19.50 25.20 -5.13
CA SER A 164 20.96 25.42 -5.05
C SER A 164 21.81 24.47 -5.91
N THR A 165 21.16 23.63 -6.72
CA THR A 165 21.75 22.74 -7.73
C THR A 165 21.35 23.16 -9.14
#